data_AF-A0A954L2M1-F1
#
_entry.id   AF-A0A954L2M1-F1
#
_cell.length_a   1.000
_cell.length_b   1.000
_cell.length_c   1.000
_cell.angle_alpha   90.00
_cell.angle_beta   90.00
_cell.angle_gamma   90.00
#
_symmetry.space_group_name_H-M   'P 1'
#
loop_
_entity.id
_entity.type
_entity.pdbx_description
1 polymer ?
#
loop_
_entity_poly.entity_id
_entity_poly.type
_entity_poly.pdbx_seq_one_letter_code
_entity_poly.pdbx_strand_id
1 'polypeptide(L)'
;MAKRGASGDKFVMSQEIRALLEVDKNLTGRQVLDQLKAKFPKHKFNENSCQAAYSNVRISMGISKVRRKRPGNRIGKGRPQIGTRTVAPASSAPAGAAAVEGFDLLIKAKELLRACNGDAQLAATAIRQLSSLQVTGGT
;
A
#
# COMPACT_ATOMS: atom_id res chain seq x y z
N MET A 1 -17.71 -7.92 6.67
CA MET A 1 -17.62 -6.81 5.70
C MET A 1 -17.87 -5.50 6.42
N ALA A 2 -16.89 -4.60 6.52
CA ALA A 2 -17.09 -3.30 7.15
C ALA A 2 -17.65 -2.32 6.10
N LYS A 3 -18.94 -1.98 6.24
CA LYS A 3 -19.69 -1.04 5.41
C LYS A 3 -19.04 0.34 5.55
N ARG A 4 -18.33 0.81 4.52
CA ARG A 4 -17.83 2.20 4.47
C ARG A 4 -19.01 3.11 4.14
N GLY A 5 -19.60 3.71 5.17
CA GLY A 5 -20.61 4.75 4.99
C GLY A 5 -20.03 5.91 4.18
N ALA A 6 -20.72 6.30 3.12
CA ALA A 6 -20.44 7.50 2.37
C ALA A 6 -20.67 8.71 3.28
N SER A 7 -19.61 9.42 3.63
CA SER A 7 -19.71 10.67 4.39
C SER A 7 -20.07 11.79 3.43
N GLY A 8 -21.35 12.18 3.43
CA GLY A 8 -21.80 13.46 2.84
C GLY A 8 -21.15 14.64 3.55
N ASP A 9 -21.05 15.75 2.80
CA ASP A 9 -20.65 17.15 3.09
C ASP A 9 -20.28 17.52 4.55
N LYS A 10 -19.39 16.74 5.16
CA LYS A 10 -18.84 16.93 6.49
C LYS A 10 -17.37 17.13 6.29
N PHE A 11 -16.80 18.15 6.93
CA PHE A 11 -15.37 18.42 6.92
C PHE A 11 -14.58 17.14 7.21
N VAL A 12 -13.96 16.56 6.17
CA VAL A 12 -13.10 15.39 6.28
C VAL A 12 -11.67 15.86 6.26
N MET A 13 -11.08 15.99 7.46
CA MET A 13 -9.71 16.45 7.67
C MET A 13 -8.67 15.73 6.78
N SER A 14 -8.83 14.44 6.53
CA SER A 14 -7.90 13.68 5.66
C SER A 14 -8.01 14.03 4.17
N GLN A 15 -9.18 14.48 3.69
CA GLN A 15 -9.35 14.94 2.30
C GLN A 15 -8.68 16.30 2.10
N GLU A 16 -8.86 17.21 3.04
CA GLU A 16 -8.26 18.55 2.96
C GLU A 16 -6.73 18.48 3.10
N ILE A 17 -6.22 17.63 4.00
CA ILE A 17 -4.77 17.39 4.12
C ILE A 17 -4.19 16.80 2.84
N ARG A 18 -4.95 15.94 2.13
CA ARG A 18 -4.53 15.40 0.83
C ARG A 18 -4.44 16.51 -0.21
N ALA A 19 -5.44 17.38 -0.31
CA ALA A 19 -5.40 18.52 -1.24
C ALA A 19 -4.19 19.43 -0.99
N LEU A 20 -3.86 19.72 0.27
CA LEU A 20 -2.67 20.51 0.63
C LEU A 20 -1.35 19.82 0.23
N LEU A 21 -1.26 18.50 0.47
CA LEU A 21 -0.08 17.70 0.12
C LEU A 21 0.07 17.41 -1.38
N GLU A 22 -1.02 17.49 -2.15
CA GLU A 22 -0.99 17.38 -3.61
C GLU A 22 -0.34 18.61 -4.25
N VAL A 23 -0.61 19.80 -3.71
CA VAL A 23 0.01 21.06 -4.13
C VAL A 23 1.47 21.12 -3.66
N ASP A 24 1.72 20.85 -2.37
CA ASP A 24 3.07 20.92 -1.78
C ASP A 24 3.43 19.65 -1.02
N LYS A 25 4.16 18.75 -1.68
CA LYS A 25 4.56 17.44 -1.14
C LYS A 25 5.55 17.52 0.03
N ASN A 26 6.19 18.68 0.24
CA ASN A 26 7.23 18.89 1.24
C ASN A 26 6.71 19.54 2.53
N LEU A 27 5.40 19.83 2.63
CA LEU A 27 4.83 20.42 3.84
C LEU A 27 5.03 19.52 5.06
N THR A 28 5.50 20.12 6.14
CA THR A 28 5.59 19.46 7.45
C THR A 28 4.21 19.39 8.09
N GLY A 29 3.97 18.39 8.96
CA GLY A 29 2.67 18.23 9.61
C GLY A 29 2.22 19.44 10.43
N ARG A 30 3.17 20.26 10.91
CA ARG A 30 2.91 21.51 11.63
C ARG A 30 2.40 22.62 10.70
N GLN A 31 3.02 22.77 9.53
CA GLN A 31 2.56 23.72 8.51
C GLN A 31 1.17 23.36 7.96
N VAL A 32 0.90 22.07 7.77
CA VAL A 32 -0.43 21.58 7.39
C VAL A 32 -1.48 21.97 8.43
N LEU A 33 -1.13 21.88 9.71
CA LEU A 33 -2.02 22.26 10.81
C LEU A 33 -2.28 23.77 10.85
N ASP A 34 -1.26 24.60 10.62
CA ASP A 34 -1.42 26.06 10.57
C ASP A 34 -2.31 26.49 9.39
N GLN A 35 -2.14 25.87 8.22
CA GLN A 35 -3.00 26.10 7.05
C GLN A 35 -4.45 25.66 7.29
N LEU A 36 -4.66 24.51 7.95
CA LEU A 36 -5.99 24.05 8.33
C LEU A 36 -6.68 24.99 9.31
N LYS A 37 -5.96 25.52 10.30
CA LYS A 37 -6.47 26.52 11.24
C LYS A 37 -6.85 27.82 10.54
N ALA A 38 -6.07 28.27 9.57
CA ALA A 38 -6.36 29.46 8.78
C ALA A 38 -7.63 29.28 7.92
N LYS A 39 -7.80 28.11 7.29
CA LYS A 39 -8.98 27.83 6.46
C LYS A 39 -10.26 27.55 7.26
N PHE A 40 -10.14 26.93 8.43
CA PHE A 40 -11.29 26.49 9.22
C PHE A 40 -11.19 26.95 10.69
N PRO A 41 -11.22 28.26 10.96
CA PRO A 41 -11.05 28.80 12.32
C PRO A 41 -12.16 28.38 13.30
N LYS A 42 -13.31 27.95 12.79
CA LYS A 42 -14.45 27.49 13.61
C LYS A 42 -14.29 26.05 14.14
N HIS A 43 -13.37 25.27 13.58
CA HIS A 43 -13.16 23.88 14.00
C HIS A 43 -12.08 23.77 15.08
N LYS A 44 -12.37 23.02 16.14
CA LYS A 44 -11.38 22.68 17.18
C LYS A 44 -10.46 21.59 16.64
N PHE A 45 -9.25 21.98 16.24
CA PHE A 45 -8.22 21.04 15.80
C PHE A 45 -7.46 20.47 17.00
N ASN A 46 -7.42 19.14 17.08
CA ASN A 46 -6.49 18.43 17.95
C ASN A 46 -5.22 18.12 17.16
N GLU A 47 -4.07 18.56 17.66
CA GLU A 47 -2.76 18.38 17.02
C GLU A 47 -2.41 16.90 16.79
N ASN A 48 -2.70 16.03 17.76
CA ASN A 48 -2.47 14.59 17.64
C ASN A 48 -3.30 13.98 16.51
N SER A 49 -4.54 14.43 16.36
CA SER A 49 -5.44 13.94 15.30
C SER A 49 -5.01 14.42 13.92
N CYS A 50 -4.51 15.67 13.82
CA CYS A 50 -3.97 16.23 12.59
C CYS A 50 -2.70 15.49 12.15
N GLN A 51 -1.78 15.22 13.09
CA GLN A 51 -0.55 14.47 12.82
C GLN A 51 -0.82 13.03 12.38
N ALA A 52 -1.79 12.35 13.01
CA ALA A 52 -2.22 11.02 12.60
C ALA A 52 -2.83 11.03 11.19
N ALA A 53 -3.70 12.00 10.89
CA ALA A 53 -4.29 12.17 9.56
C ALA A 53 -3.22 12.47 8.49
N TYR A 54 -2.29 13.38 8.77
CA TYR A 54 -1.14 13.69 7.91
C TYR A 54 -0.27 12.46 7.62
N SER A 55 0.05 11.68 8.65
CA SER A 55 0.84 10.46 8.51
C SER A 55 0.13 9.43 7.61
N ASN A 56 -1.17 9.22 7.84
CA ASN A 56 -1.99 8.33 7.03
C ASN A 56 -2.10 8.79 5.57
N VAL A 57 -2.24 10.09 5.34
CA VAL A 57 -2.30 10.65 3.98
C VAL A 57 -0.96 10.48 3.27
N ARG A 58 0.17 10.79 3.91
CA ARG A 58 1.52 10.56 3.34
C ARG A 58 1.80 9.10 3.03
N ILE A 59 1.32 8.19 3.87
CA ILE A 59 1.35 6.75 3.59
C ILE A 59 0.51 6.42 2.36
N SER A 60 -0.73 6.93 2.30
CA SER A 60 -1.63 6.67 1.16
C SER A 60 -1.11 7.21 -0.17
N MET A 61 -0.34 8.30 -0.12
CA MET A 61 0.30 8.94 -1.28
C MET A 61 1.66 8.31 -1.64
N GLY A 62 2.12 7.29 -0.90
CA GLY A 62 3.42 6.64 -1.14
C GLY A 62 4.64 7.48 -0.76
N ILE A 63 4.44 8.68 -0.18
CA ILE A 63 5.52 9.58 0.25
C ILE A 63 6.24 9.03 1.50
N SER A 64 5.53 8.26 2.32
CA SER A 64 6.11 7.60 3.50
C SER A 64 5.90 6.09 3.42
N LYS A 65 6.98 5.33 3.62
CA LYS A 65 6.89 3.87 3.68
C LYS A 65 6.17 3.47 4.97
N VAL A 66 5.12 2.65 4.83
CA VAL A 66 4.55 1.93 5.98
C VAL A 66 5.67 1.08 6.56
N ARG A 67 6.17 1.44 7.74
CA ARG A 67 7.00 0.53 8.51
C ARG A 67 6.13 -0.67 8.83
N ARG A 68 6.29 -1.76 8.05
CA ARG A 68 5.71 -3.06 8.39
C ARG A 68 6.13 -3.35 9.83
N LYS A 69 5.15 -3.40 10.72
CA LYS A 69 5.38 -3.78 12.11
C LYS A 69 6.01 -5.17 12.05
N ARG A 70 7.31 -5.28 12.37
CA ARG A 70 7.95 -6.58 12.53
C ARG A 70 7.09 -7.35 13.53
N PRO A 71 6.66 -8.59 13.23
CA PRO A 71 5.92 -9.39 14.21
C PRO A 71 6.77 -9.42 15.47
N GLY A 72 6.24 -8.83 16.54
CA GLY A 72 7.01 -8.53 17.74
C GLY A 72 7.57 -9.81 18.32
N ASN A 73 8.89 -9.85 18.51
CA ASN A 73 9.50 -10.77 19.45
C ASN A 73 8.87 -10.47 20.81
N ARG A 74 8.01 -11.37 21.30
CA ARG A 74 7.31 -11.21 22.57
C ARG A 74 8.32 -11.33 23.71
N ILE A 75 8.98 -10.23 24.04
CA ILE A 75 9.71 -10.10 25.30
C ILE A 75 8.94 -9.09 26.13
N GLY A 76 8.18 -9.59 27.12
CA GLY A 76 7.66 -8.76 28.20
C GLY A 76 6.22 -9.04 28.62
N LYS A 77 6.11 -9.84 29.69
CA LYS A 77 5.06 -9.86 30.72
C LYS A 77 3.73 -10.60 30.43
N GLY A 78 3.71 -11.86 30.87
CA GLY A 78 2.68 -12.35 31.80
C GLY A 78 1.24 -12.45 31.29
N ARG A 79 0.97 -13.33 30.32
CA ARG A 79 -0.39 -13.86 30.13
C ARG A 79 -0.35 -15.31 29.64
N PRO A 80 -1.07 -16.24 30.29
CA PRO A 80 -0.83 -17.68 30.14
C PRO A 80 -1.21 -18.20 28.75
N GLN A 81 -0.44 -19.19 28.32
CA GLN A 81 -0.64 -19.94 27.09
C GLN A 81 -1.98 -20.67 27.09
N ILE A 82 -2.70 -20.58 25.98
CA ILE A 82 -3.73 -21.55 25.61
C ILE A 82 -3.55 -21.87 24.12
N GLY A 83 -3.40 -23.16 23.82
CA GLY A 83 -3.99 -23.74 22.63
C GLY A 83 -3.03 -24.04 21.48
N THR A 84 -2.44 -25.22 21.55
CA THR A 84 -1.86 -26.00 20.46
C THR A 84 -2.75 -26.02 19.19
N ARG A 85 -2.14 -25.71 18.04
CA ARG A 85 -2.45 -26.43 16.79
C ARG A 85 -1.26 -26.38 15.83
N THR A 86 -0.59 -27.52 15.78
CA THR A 86 0.35 -27.94 14.75
C THR A 86 -0.30 -27.83 13.37
N VAL A 87 0.34 -27.09 12.47
CA VAL A 87 0.19 -27.23 11.02
C VAL A 87 1.59 -27.21 10.39
N ALA A 88 1.80 -28.18 9.51
CA ALA A 88 3.04 -28.63 8.90
C ALA A 88 3.85 -27.53 8.19
N PRO A 89 5.17 -27.73 7.96
CA PRO A 89 5.98 -26.82 7.17
C PRO A 89 5.56 -26.89 5.69
N ALA A 90 4.74 -25.94 5.25
CA ALA A 90 4.54 -25.70 3.83
C ALA A 90 5.84 -25.12 3.26
N SER A 91 6.56 -25.96 2.53
CA SER A 91 7.61 -25.57 1.61
C SER A 91 7.05 -24.51 0.66
N SER A 92 7.53 -23.27 0.74
CA SER A 92 7.09 -22.20 -0.14
C SER A 92 8.28 -21.37 -0.61
N ALA A 93 8.74 -21.75 -1.79
CA ALA A 93 9.22 -20.97 -2.94
C ALA A 93 10.20 -19.79 -2.71
N PRO A 94 11.27 -19.69 -3.51
CA PRO A 94 12.15 -18.53 -3.47
C PRO A 94 11.36 -17.27 -3.88
N ALA A 95 11.32 -16.31 -2.96
CA ALA A 95 10.90 -14.95 -3.21
C ALA A 95 11.92 -14.25 -4.12
N GLY A 96 11.81 -14.49 -5.43
CA GLY A 96 12.48 -13.72 -6.45
C GLY A 96 11.63 -12.54 -6.89
N ALA A 97 11.36 -11.59 -6.00
CA ALA A 97 10.91 -10.26 -6.43
C ALA A 97 12.12 -9.53 -7.03
N ALA A 98 12.49 -9.92 -8.25
CA ALA A 98 13.36 -9.11 -9.08
C ALA A 98 12.67 -7.76 -9.22
N ALA A 99 13.31 -6.71 -8.70
CA ALA A 99 12.88 -5.35 -8.95
C ALA A 99 12.78 -5.20 -10.48
N VAL A 100 11.58 -4.98 -10.98
CA VAL A 100 11.38 -4.68 -12.40
C VAL A 100 11.93 -3.28 -12.61
N GLU A 101 13.20 -3.17 -12.97
CA GLU A 101 13.90 -1.89 -13.17
C GLU A 101 13.55 -1.21 -14.51
N GLY A 102 12.59 -1.73 -15.28
CA GLY A 102 12.17 -1.16 -16.56
C GLY A 102 10.70 -0.76 -16.58
N PHE A 103 10.43 0.54 -16.70
CA PHE A 103 9.07 1.04 -16.97
C PHE A 103 8.49 0.42 -18.25
N ASP A 104 9.34 0.13 -19.25
CA ASP A 104 8.97 -0.56 -20.48
C ASP A 104 8.45 -1.98 -20.26
N LEU A 105 9.00 -2.70 -19.28
CA LEU A 105 8.53 -4.04 -18.95
C LEU A 105 7.12 -3.98 -18.34
N LEU A 106 6.84 -2.95 -17.55
CA LEU A 106 5.50 -2.71 -16.99
C LEU A 106 4.48 -2.31 -18.06
N ILE A 107 4.89 -1.53 -19.08
CA ILE A 107 4.04 -1.20 -20.24
C ILE A 107 3.68 -2.48 -21.00
N LYS A 108 4.66 -3.33 -21.33
CA LYS A 108 4.44 -4.59 -22.04
C LYS A 108 3.59 -5.58 -21.23
N ALA A 109 3.81 -5.67 -19.92
CA ALA A 109 2.99 -6.50 -19.04
C ALA A 109 1.53 -6.05 -19.03
N LYS A 110 1.28 -4.74 -19.07
CA LYS A 110 -0.08 -4.17 -19.16
C LYS A 110 -0.75 -4.48 -20.50
N GLU A 111 -0.01 -4.43 -21.61
CA GLU A 111 -0.53 -4.79 -22.94
C GLU A 111 -0.91 -6.27 -23.03
N LEU A 112 -0.08 -7.16 -22.49
CA LEU A 112 -0.36 -8.59 -22.44
C LEU A 112 -1.61 -8.87 -21.61
N LEU A 113 -1.76 -8.23 -20.44
CA LEU A 113 -2.97 -8.36 -19.63
C LEU A 113 -4.22 -7.83 -20.35
N ARG A 114 -4.09 -6.79 -21.18
CA ARG A 114 -5.21 -6.31 -22.01
C ARG A 114 -5.61 -7.33 -23.07
N ALA A 115 -4.64 -7.96 -23.73
CA ALA A 115 -4.90 -9.02 -24.71
C ALA A 115 -5.56 -10.26 -24.07
N CYS A 116 -5.26 -10.54 -22.80
CA CYS A 116 -5.85 -11.63 -22.04
C CYS A 116 -7.14 -11.25 -21.29
N ASN A 117 -7.82 -10.16 -21.65
CA ASN A 117 -9.04 -9.66 -20.98
C ASN A 117 -8.90 -9.48 -19.45
N GLY A 118 -7.70 -9.17 -18.98
CA GLY A 118 -7.38 -8.98 -17.57
C GLY A 118 -7.13 -10.27 -16.78
N ASP A 119 -7.12 -11.45 -17.41
CA ASP A 119 -6.84 -12.71 -16.74
C ASP A 119 -5.32 -12.91 -16.54
N ALA A 120 -4.88 -12.71 -15.29
CA ALA A 120 -3.49 -12.86 -14.89
C ALA A 120 -3.00 -14.32 -14.91
N GLN A 121 -3.89 -15.31 -14.74
CA GLN A 121 -3.51 -16.72 -14.80
C GLN A 121 -3.22 -17.12 -16.25
N LEU A 122 -4.09 -16.72 -17.17
CA LEU A 122 -3.91 -16.99 -18.60
C LEU A 122 -2.64 -16.32 -19.13
N ALA A 123 -2.41 -15.06 -18.78
CA ALA A 123 -1.17 -14.34 -19.07
C ALA A 123 0.09 -15.07 -18.57
N ALA A 124 0.07 -15.57 -17.33
CA ALA A 124 1.19 -16.31 -16.76
C ALA A 124 1.41 -17.66 -17.48
N THR A 125 0.35 -18.34 -17.91
CA THR A 125 0.48 -19.58 -18.69
C THR A 125 1.06 -19.33 -20.09
N ALA A 126 0.64 -18.26 -20.77
CA ALA A 126 1.18 -17.88 -22.07
C ALA A 126 2.67 -17.53 -22.00
N ILE A 127 3.10 -16.79 -20.96
CA ILE A 127 4.52 -16.49 -20.74
C ILE A 127 5.32 -17.77 -20.50
N ARG A 128 4.79 -18.73 -19.73
CA ARG A 128 5.46 -20.03 -19.53
C ARG A 128 5.59 -20.81 -20.84
N GLN A 129 4.53 -20.83 -21.66
CA GLN A 129 4.56 -21.50 -22.96
C GLN A 129 5.58 -20.86 -23.93
N LEU A 130 5.64 -19.52 -23.98
CA LEU A 130 6.65 -18.81 -24.76
C LEU A 130 8.07 -19.09 -24.25
N SER A 131 8.26 -19.11 -22.93
CA SER A 131 9.57 -19.45 -22.35
C SER A 131 10.00 -20.87 -22.68
N SER A 132 9.07 -21.85 -22.70
CA SER A 132 9.40 -23.23 -23.09
C SER A 132 9.79 -23.36 -24.57
N LEU A 133 9.21 -22.54 -25.46
CA LEU A 133 9.58 -22.54 -26.88
C LEU A 133 10.93 -21.87 -27.13
N GLN A 134 11.28 -20.85 -26.33
CA GLN A 134 12.56 -20.15 -26.45
C GLN A 134 13.77 -21.02 -26.03
N VAL A 135 13.59 -21.99 -25.14
CA VAL A 135 14.68 -22.94 -24.78
C VAL A 135 14.88 -24.00 -25.87
N THR A 136 13.87 -24.28 -26.70
CA THR A 136 13.93 -25.30 -27.76
C THR A 136 14.47 -24.74 -29.10
N GLY A 137 14.64 -23.42 -29.24
CA GLY A 137 15.19 -22.79 -30.45
C GLY A 137 16.69 -22.53 -30.44
N GLY A 138 17.42 -23.02 -29.43
CA GLY A 138 18.86 -22.84 -29.28
C GLY A 138 19.66 -24.10 -29.63
N THR A 139 19.69 -24.46 -30.92
CA THR A 139 20.72 -25.32 -31.52
C THR A 139 21.07 -24.78 -32.89
#